data_AF-A0A924A3X8-F1
#
_entry.id   AF-A0A924A3X8-F1
#
_cell.length_a   1.000
_cell.length_b   1.000
_cell.length_c   1.000
_cell.angle_alpha   90.00
_cell.angle_beta   90.00
_cell.angle_gamma   90.00
#
_symmetry.space_group_name_H-M   'P 1'
#
loop_
_entity.id
_entity.type
_entity.pdbx_description
1 polymer ?
#
loop_
_entity_poly.entity_id
_entity_poly.type
_entity_poly.pdbx_seq_one_letter_code
_entity_poly.pdbx_strand_id
1 'polypeptide(L)'
;GEPGKGKEGFGGEDNRTTIFDYWGVPNHQKWMNGGKFDGAKLGADEKSLRKFYEKLLEITTQSDAIQNGKTYHISPTGDMNKRMFAFIRESETQRLLIVLNFDRTKTLAANISIPANLLSNKTLVDFKELLGNVKIEKAGASAIKVTLTPVSAQIIAF
;
A
#
# COMPACT_ATOMS: atom_id res chain seq x y z
N GLY A 1 -10.36 10.37 -3.14
CA GLY A 1 -10.37 11.50 -2.21
C GLY A 1 -11.77 11.70 -1.70
N GLU A 2 -11.93 12.39 -0.58
CA GLU A 2 -13.25 12.75 -0.05
C GLU A 2 -13.98 13.72 -1.00
N PRO A 3 -15.29 13.56 -1.22
CA PRO A 3 -16.05 14.45 -2.09
C PRO A 3 -16.32 15.78 -1.37
N GLY A 4 -16.06 16.89 -2.04
CA GLY A 4 -16.43 18.21 -1.55
C GLY A 4 -17.90 18.55 -1.81
N LYS A 5 -18.83 17.70 -1.36
CA LYS A 5 -20.26 17.83 -1.67
C LYS A 5 -21.03 18.54 -0.56
N GLY A 6 -22.04 19.33 -0.97
CA GLY A 6 -22.93 20.09 -0.10
C GLY A 6 -22.64 21.60 -0.15
N LYS A 7 -23.64 22.43 0.17
CA LYS A 7 -23.48 23.88 0.19
C LYS A 7 -22.68 24.32 1.42
N GLU A 8 -21.70 25.17 1.21
CA GLU A 8 -20.72 25.57 2.22
C GLU A 8 -20.85 27.05 2.58
N GLY A 9 -21.76 27.36 3.49
CA GLY A 9 -22.03 28.74 3.89
C GLY A 9 -22.50 29.59 2.70
N PHE A 10 -21.77 30.66 2.36
CA PHE A 10 -22.06 31.53 1.22
C PHE A 10 -21.57 30.96 -0.13
N GLY A 11 -20.69 29.95 -0.10
CA GLY A 11 -20.31 29.17 -1.27
C GLY A 11 -21.42 28.18 -1.61
N GLY A 12 -21.83 28.13 -2.86
CA GLY A 12 -22.80 27.16 -3.36
C GLY A 12 -22.25 25.73 -3.36
N GLU A 13 -22.81 24.87 -4.20
CA GLU A 13 -22.27 23.53 -4.41
C GLU A 13 -21.32 23.56 -5.61
N ASP A 14 -20.02 23.78 -5.36
CA ASP A 14 -18.99 23.97 -6.40
C ASP A 14 -17.88 22.89 -6.37
N ASN A 15 -18.08 21.81 -5.61
CA ASN A 15 -17.14 20.72 -5.37
C ASN A 15 -15.84 21.12 -4.65
N ARG A 16 -15.80 22.30 -4.02
CA ARG A 16 -14.69 22.72 -3.17
C ARG A 16 -15.02 22.49 -1.70
N THR A 17 -14.02 22.75 -0.88
CA THR A 17 -14.15 22.79 0.57
C THR A 17 -13.99 24.23 1.02
N THR A 18 -14.82 24.68 1.94
CA THR A 18 -14.74 26.05 2.47
C THR A 18 -13.59 26.24 3.46
N ILE A 19 -13.01 27.45 3.45
CA ILE A 19 -12.06 27.95 4.47
C ILE A 19 -12.77 28.38 5.77
N PHE A 20 -14.12 28.41 5.78
CA PHE A 20 -14.94 28.72 6.95
C PHE A 20 -15.46 27.42 7.59
N ASP A 21 -15.22 27.22 8.90
CA ASP A 21 -15.41 25.96 9.65
C ASP A 21 -16.85 25.37 9.72
N TYR A 22 -17.82 25.92 9.01
CA TYR A 22 -19.25 25.54 9.13
C TYR A 22 -19.70 24.46 8.15
N TRP A 23 -18.79 23.63 7.63
CA TRP A 23 -19.13 22.62 6.64
C TRP A 23 -18.52 21.27 6.95
N GLY A 24 -19.35 20.23 6.81
CA GLY A 24 -18.99 18.86 7.13
C GLY A 24 -18.85 18.01 5.88
N VAL A 25 -17.63 17.55 5.60
CA VAL A 25 -17.36 16.61 4.51
C VAL A 25 -18.21 15.33 4.69
N PRO A 26 -18.99 14.90 3.70
CA PRO A 26 -20.01 13.86 3.90
C PRO A 26 -19.50 12.54 4.47
N ASN A 27 -18.38 11.98 4.01
CA ASN A 27 -17.95 10.68 4.56
C ASN A 27 -17.25 10.84 5.90
N HIS A 28 -16.65 12.00 6.20
CA HIS A 28 -16.20 12.32 7.56
C HIS A 28 -17.39 12.38 8.53
N GLN A 29 -18.51 12.99 8.15
CA GLN A 29 -19.72 13.02 8.97
C GLN A 29 -20.33 11.62 9.18
N LYS A 30 -20.30 10.75 8.15
CA LYS A 30 -20.66 9.33 8.29
C LYS A 30 -19.74 8.61 9.28
N TRP A 31 -18.42 8.84 9.19
CA TRP A 31 -17.44 8.26 10.12
C TRP A 31 -17.69 8.72 11.56
N MET A 32 -17.85 10.02 11.78
CA MET A 32 -18.11 10.61 13.10
C MET A 32 -19.36 10.01 13.74
N ASN A 33 -20.42 9.75 12.95
CA ASN A 33 -21.64 9.07 13.40
C ASN A 33 -22.19 9.63 14.74
N GLY A 34 -22.26 10.96 14.86
CA GLY A 34 -22.69 11.61 16.10
C GLY A 34 -21.73 11.39 17.28
N GLY A 35 -20.43 11.32 17.02
CA GLY A 35 -19.37 11.15 18.03
C GLY A 35 -18.96 9.71 18.34
N LYS A 36 -19.54 8.71 17.66
CA LYS A 36 -19.22 7.29 17.89
C LYS A 36 -17.92 6.84 17.22
N PHE A 37 -17.56 7.43 16.08
CA PHE A 37 -16.36 7.07 15.31
C PHE A 37 -16.23 5.55 15.08
N ASP A 38 -17.35 4.90 14.75
CA ASP A 38 -17.46 3.44 14.62
C ASP A 38 -17.57 2.97 13.16
N GLY A 39 -17.71 3.92 12.23
CA GLY A 39 -17.88 3.64 10.80
C GLY A 39 -19.19 2.92 10.46
N ALA A 40 -20.17 2.86 11.36
CA ALA A 40 -21.43 2.17 11.11
C ALA A 40 -22.16 2.71 9.87
N LYS A 41 -22.07 4.03 9.63
CA LYS A 41 -22.67 4.73 8.48
C LYS A 41 -21.80 4.72 7.21
N LEU A 42 -20.61 4.13 7.24
CA LEU A 42 -19.77 3.99 6.05
C LEU A 42 -20.29 2.88 5.12
N GLY A 43 -20.21 3.13 3.82
CA GLY A 43 -20.45 2.14 2.77
C GLY A 43 -19.39 1.04 2.74
N ALA A 44 -19.62 -0.01 1.94
CA ALA A 44 -18.70 -1.15 1.84
C ALA A 44 -17.30 -0.74 1.36
N ASP A 45 -17.23 0.09 0.31
CA ASP A 45 -15.95 0.55 -0.25
C ASP A 45 -15.20 1.48 0.72
N GLU A 46 -15.91 2.36 1.42
CA GLU A 46 -15.35 3.24 2.45
C GLU A 46 -14.76 2.43 3.61
N LYS A 47 -15.47 1.38 4.06
CA LYS A 47 -14.99 0.45 5.09
C LYS A 47 -13.77 -0.34 4.62
N SER A 48 -13.77 -0.82 3.38
CA SER A 48 -12.65 -1.54 2.79
C SER A 48 -11.40 -0.65 2.69
N LEU A 49 -11.58 0.57 2.19
CA LEU A 49 -10.52 1.57 2.10
C LEU A 49 -9.96 1.92 3.47
N ARG A 50 -10.84 2.12 4.46
CA ARG A 50 -10.44 2.38 5.84
C ARG A 50 -9.59 1.24 6.41
N LYS A 51 -10.04 -0.01 6.29
CA LYS A 51 -9.29 -1.19 6.76
C LYS A 51 -7.92 -1.30 6.08
N PHE A 52 -7.85 -1.01 4.78
CA PHE A 52 -6.58 -0.98 4.05
C PHE A 52 -5.60 0.03 4.66
N TYR A 53 -6.05 1.27 4.91
CA TYR A 53 -5.20 2.31 5.49
C TYR A 53 -4.85 2.05 6.96
N GLU A 54 -5.78 1.51 7.76
CA GLU A 54 -5.48 1.05 9.12
C GLU A 54 -4.32 0.04 9.09
N LYS A 55 -4.40 -0.94 8.19
CA LYS A 55 -3.35 -1.96 8.06
C LYS A 55 -2.02 -1.36 7.58
N LEU A 56 -2.07 -0.49 6.58
CA LEU A 56 -0.88 0.20 6.07
C LEU A 56 -0.19 1.02 7.17
N LEU A 57 -0.95 1.80 7.94
CA LEU A 57 -0.41 2.62 9.03
C LEU A 57 0.16 1.76 10.16
N GLU A 58 -0.50 0.65 10.50
CA GLU A 58 0.04 -0.33 11.44
C GLU A 58 1.42 -0.84 10.97
N ILE A 59 1.54 -1.25 9.69
CA ILE A 59 2.81 -1.69 9.11
C ILE A 59 3.89 -0.60 9.21
N THR A 60 3.56 0.65 8.91
CA THR A 60 4.52 1.77 8.98
C THR A 60 5.04 2.03 10.39
N THR A 61 4.27 1.72 11.43
CA THR A 61 4.66 1.95 12.83
C THR A 61 5.35 0.75 13.48
N GLN A 62 5.16 -0.46 12.93
CA GLN A 62 5.74 -1.68 13.47
C GLN A 62 6.98 -2.17 12.70
N SER A 63 7.18 -1.74 11.46
CA SER A 63 8.30 -2.19 10.63
C SER A 63 9.54 -1.32 10.83
N ASP A 64 10.62 -1.93 11.31
CA ASP A 64 11.93 -1.27 11.43
C ASP A 64 12.53 -0.95 10.05
N ALA A 65 12.39 -1.86 9.07
CA ALA A 65 12.83 -1.62 7.70
C ALA A 65 12.16 -0.38 7.07
N ILE A 66 10.87 -0.14 7.38
CA ILE A 66 10.16 1.05 6.87
C ILE A 66 10.57 2.33 7.59
N GLN A 67 10.78 2.27 8.91
CA GLN A 67 11.13 3.45 9.70
C GLN A 67 12.57 3.87 9.50
N ASN A 68 13.50 2.91 9.57
CA ASN A 68 14.94 3.18 9.68
C ASN A 68 15.76 2.52 8.55
N GLY A 69 15.17 1.64 7.77
CA GLY A 69 15.89 0.86 6.77
C GLY A 69 16.35 1.66 5.56
N LYS A 70 17.49 1.27 5.00
CA LYS A 70 18.04 1.76 3.73
C LYS A 70 17.18 1.30 2.56
N THR A 71 17.14 2.10 1.50
CA THR A 71 16.38 1.79 0.28
C THR A 71 17.31 1.36 -0.85
N TYR A 72 16.98 0.24 -1.50
CA TYR A 72 17.67 -0.28 -2.66
C TYR A 72 16.69 -0.41 -3.82
N HIS A 73 16.85 0.39 -4.87
CA HIS A 73 16.00 0.28 -6.05
C HIS A 73 16.33 -0.99 -6.82
N ILE A 74 15.30 -1.69 -7.28
CA ILE A 74 15.45 -2.82 -8.19
C ILE A 74 15.25 -2.29 -9.61
N SER A 75 16.30 -2.38 -10.42
CA SER A 75 16.18 -2.08 -11.84
C SER A 75 15.18 -3.02 -12.50
N PRO A 76 14.28 -2.52 -13.38
CA PRO A 76 13.39 -3.37 -14.14
C PRO A 76 14.21 -4.41 -14.92
N THR A 77 14.03 -5.68 -14.60
CA THR A 77 14.70 -6.80 -15.25
C THR A 77 13.71 -7.92 -15.52
N GLY A 78 13.99 -8.74 -16.54
CA GLY A 78 13.12 -9.85 -16.93
C GLY A 78 11.70 -9.37 -17.28
N ASP A 79 10.71 -9.90 -16.58
CA ASP A 79 9.27 -9.70 -16.83
C ASP A 79 8.73 -8.36 -16.30
N MET A 80 9.56 -7.56 -15.59
CA MET A 80 9.15 -6.25 -15.11
C MET A 80 8.98 -5.26 -16.27
N ASN A 81 7.74 -4.88 -16.55
CA ASN A 81 7.47 -3.82 -17.52
C ASN A 81 7.65 -2.41 -16.91
N LYS A 82 7.53 -1.37 -17.75
CA LYS A 82 7.67 0.05 -17.35
C LYS A 82 6.62 0.56 -16.36
N ARG A 83 5.60 -0.23 -16.04
CA ARG A 83 4.55 0.08 -15.07
C ARG A 83 4.72 -0.69 -13.76
N MET A 84 5.72 -1.56 -13.66
CA MET A 84 6.14 -2.15 -12.40
C MET A 84 7.26 -1.33 -11.79
N PHE A 85 7.17 -1.12 -10.49
CA PHE A 85 8.26 -0.53 -9.71
C PHE A 85 8.53 -1.43 -8.51
N ALA A 86 9.80 -1.69 -8.22
CA ALA A 86 10.19 -2.50 -7.08
C ALA A 86 11.42 -1.91 -6.39
N PHE A 87 11.44 -2.04 -5.07
CA PHE A 87 12.58 -1.67 -4.25
C PHE A 87 12.59 -2.48 -2.98
N ILE A 88 13.76 -2.57 -2.35
CA ILE A 88 13.97 -3.23 -1.08
C ILE A 88 14.19 -2.18 0.00
N ARG A 89 13.58 -2.40 1.17
CA ARG A 89 13.95 -1.73 2.42
C ARG A 89 14.67 -2.72 3.30
N GLU A 90 15.84 -2.37 3.79
CA GLU A 90 16.66 -3.22 4.67
C GLU A 90 17.12 -2.44 5.90
N SER A 91 16.84 -3.00 7.06
CA SER A 91 17.45 -2.64 8.33
C SER A 91 18.24 -3.83 8.89
N GLU A 92 18.81 -3.68 10.07
CA GLU A 92 19.58 -4.76 10.73
C GLU A 92 18.71 -5.98 11.04
N THR A 93 17.42 -5.77 11.34
CA THR A 93 16.51 -6.83 11.81
C THR A 93 15.46 -7.23 10.79
N GLN A 94 15.27 -6.47 9.71
CA GLN A 94 14.18 -6.69 8.77
C GLN A 94 14.54 -6.33 7.34
N ARG A 95 14.07 -7.13 6.38
CA ARG A 95 14.08 -6.82 4.95
C ARG A 95 12.69 -6.94 4.37
N LEU A 96 12.35 -6.00 3.51
CA LEU A 96 11.08 -5.95 2.81
C LEU A 96 11.30 -5.73 1.32
N LEU A 97 10.66 -6.52 0.48
CA LEU A 97 10.50 -6.25 -0.93
C LEU A 97 9.17 -5.56 -1.12
N ILE A 98 9.19 -4.35 -1.69
CA ILE A 98 8.01 -3.58 -2.01
C ILE A 98 7.87 -3.55 -3.53
N VAL A 99 6.75 -4.03 -4.03
CA VAL A 99 6.45 -4.07 -5.47
C VAL A 99 5.13 -3.35 -5.73
N LEU A 100 5.09 -2.53 -6.77
CA LEU A 100 3.92 -1.78 -7.20
C LEU A 100 3.57 -2.08 -8.66
N ASN A 101 2.27 -2.13 -8.94
CA ASN A 101 1.72 -2.16 -10.28
C ASN A 101 0.96 -0.84 -10.56
N PHE A 102 1.50 -0.01 -11.44
CA PHE A 102 0.88 1.24 -11.90
C PHE A 102 0.03 1.07 -13.17
N ASP A 103 -0.15 -0.15 -13.67
CA ASP A 103 -1.14 -0.42 -14.72
C ASP A 103 -2.56 -0.31 -14.14
N ARG A 104 -3.45 0.33 -14.90
CA ARG A 104 -4.84 0.58 -14.49
C ARG A 104 -5.77 -0.56 -14.86
N THR A 105 -5.34 -1.45 -15.76
CA THR A 105 -6.20 -2.51 -16.31
C THR A 105 -5.56 -3.88 -16.30
N LYS A 106 -4.23 -3.98 -16.29
CA LYS A 106 -3.52 -5.26 -16.38
C LYS A 106 -2.97 -5.74 -15.04
N THR A 107 -3.23 -7.00 -14.74
CA THR A 107 -2.47 -7.76 -13.74
C THR A 107 -1.09 -8.05 -14.31
N LEU A 108 -0.04 -7.81 -13.52
CA LEU A 108 1.34 -8.01 -13.91
C LEU A 108 1.99 -9.06 -13.00
N ALA A 109 2.80 -9.93 -13.59
CA ALA A 109 3.58 -10.91 -12.85
C ALA A 109 5.05 -10.79 -13.24
N ALA A 110 5.93 -10.96 -12.27
CA ALA A 110 7.37 -10.95 -12.51
C ALA A 110 8.12 -11.79 -11.48
N ASN A 111 9.30 -12.26 -11.87
CA ASN A 111 10.27 -12.84 -10.96
C ASN A 111 11.28 -11.76 -10.58
N ILE A 112 11.20 -11.28 -9.34
CA ILE A 112 12.05 -10.20 -8.84
C ILE A 112 13.35 -10.80 -8.32
N SER A 113 14.46 -10.54 -9.01
CA SER A 113 15.79 -10.97 -8.59
C SER A 113 16.30 -10.08 -7.45
N ILE A 114 16.68 -10.70 -6.34
CA ILE A 114 17.24 -10.02 -5.18
C ILE A 114 18.77 -9.94 -5.35
N PRO A 115 19.36 -8.74 -5.27
CA PRO A 115 20.82 -8.56 -5.32
C PRO A 115 21.55 -9.44 -4.29
N ALA A 116 22.63 -10.09 -4.72
CA ALA A 116 23.37 -11.04 -3.88
C ALA A 116 23.91 -10.41 -2.58
N ASN A 117 24.31 -9.13 -2.63
CA ASN A 117 24.77 -8.40 -1.45
C ASN A 117 23.68 -8.23 -0.38
N LEU A 118 22.40 -8.28 -0.76
CA LEU A 118 21.27 -8.18 0.17
C LEU A 118 20.85 -9.55 0.72
N LEU A 119 21.33 -10.67 0.14
CA LEU A 119 20.98 -12.02 0.60
C LEU A 119 21.85 -12.51 1.75
N SER A 120 23.01 -11.89 2.03
CA SER A 120 23.89 -12.25 3.16
C SER A 120 24.16 -13.76 3.30
N ASN A 121 24.33 -14.47 2.16
CA ASN A 121 24.47 -15.93 2.08
C ASN A 121 23.29 -16.75 2.65
N LYS A 122 22.16 -16.11 2.95
CA LYS A 122 20.93 -16.78 3.37
C LYS A 122 20.09 -17.13 2.14
N THR A 123 19.56 -18.34 2.15
CA THR A 123 18.55 -18.77 1.19
C THR A 123 17.23 -18.04 1.49
N LEU A 124 16.53 -17.59 0.45
CA LEU A 124 15.16 -17.12 0.60
C LEU A 124 14.27 -18.27 1.09
N VAL A 125 13.89 -18.21 2.36
CA VAL A 125 12.99 -19.12 3.05
C VAL A 125 12.01 -18.26 3.84
N ASP A 126 10.74 -18.66 3.82
CA ASP A 126 9.61 -17.97 4.46
C ASP A 126 9.32 -16.56 3.93
N PHE A 127 8.17 -16.43 3.26
CA PHE A 127 7.67 -15.14 2.79
C PHE A 127 6.40 -14.77 3.52
N LYS A 128 6.31 -13.52 3.96
CA LYS A 128 5.09 -12.97 4.55
C LYS A 128 4.71 -11.69 3.82
N GLU A 129 3.60 -11.72 3.11
CA GLU A 129 2.98 -10.51 2.55
C GLU A 129 2.25 -9.77 3.67
N LEU A 130 2.49 -8.45 3.79
CA LEU A 130 2.07 -7.65 4.94
C LEU A 130 0.78 -6.87 4.69
N LEU A 131 0.49 -6.44 3.46
CA LEU A 131 -0.68 -5.60 3.16
C LEU A 131 -1.98 -6.42 3.02
N GLY A 132 -1.86 -7.63 2.50
CA GLY A 132 -2.93 -8.57 2.29
C GLY A 132 -2.54 -9.98 2.72
N ASN A 133 -3.30 -10.95 2.23
CA ASN A 133 -3.10 -12.37 2.52
C ASN A 133 -2.79 -13.14 1.24
N VAL A 134 -1.83 -12.64 0.46
CA VAL A 134 -1.40 -13.30 -0.78
C VAL A 134 -0.26 -14.26 -0.45
N LYS A 135 -0.39 -15.52 -0.87
CA LYS A 135 0.69 -16.49 -0.78
C LYS A 135 1.78 -16.11 -1.79
N ILE A 136 3.01 -16.01 -1.30
CA ILE A 136 4.18 -15.68 -2.13
C ILE A 136 4.96 -16.96 -2.42
N GLU A 137 5.33 -17.13 -3.69
CA GLU A 137 6.09 -18.28 -4.17
C GLU A 137 7.55 -17.90 -4.43
N LYS A 138 8.45 -18.86 -4.18
CA LYS A 138 9.85 -18.75 -4.56
C LYS A 138 10.00 -18.99 -6.07
N ALA A 139 10.77 -18.14 -6.76
CA ALA A 139 11.08 -18.28 -8.20
C ALA A 139 12.53 -18.71 -8.47
N GLY A 140 13.20 -19.32 -7.49
CA GLY A 140 14.62 -19.72 -7.58
C GLY A 140 15.38 -19.37 -6.30
N ALA A 141 16.70 -19.60 -6.28
CA ALA A 141 17.52 -19.39 -5.07
C ALA A 141 17.51 -17.93 -4.56
N SER A 142 17.46 -16.97 -5.49
CA SER A 142 17.57 -15.52 -5.23
C SER A 142 16.43 -14.70 -5.84
N ALA A 143 15.30 -15.33 -6.22
CA ALA A 143 14.19 -14.63 -6.87
C ALA A 143 12.84 -14.91 -6.18
N ILE A 144 12.01 -13.87 -6.09
CA ILE A 144 10.66 -13.91 -5.52
C ILE A 144 9.65 -13.72 -6.64
N LYS A 145 8.68 -14.64 -6.77
CA LYS A 145 7.58 -14.50 -7.73
C LYS A 145 6.52 -13.59 -7.16
N VAL A 146 6.12 -12.58 -7.94
CA VAL A 146 5.05 -11.65 -7.56
C VAL A 146 4.00 -11.57 -8.65
N THR A 147 2.74 -11.43 -8.24
CA THR A 147 1.59 -11.22 -9.13
C THR A 147 0.73 -10.12 -8.52
N LEU A 148 0.61 -8.99 -9.21
CA LEU A 148 -0.06 -7.79 -8.74
C LEU A 148 -1.24 -7.43 -9.64
N THR A 149 -2.41 -7.27 -9.05
CA THR A 149 -3.61 -6.74 -9.75
C THR A 149 -3.40 -5.27 -10.13
N PRO A 150 -4.24 -4.70 -11.02
CA PRO A 150 -4.13 -3.30 -11.40
C PRO A 150 -4.13 -2.36 -10.19
N VAL A 151 -3.29 -1.33 -10.21
CA VAL A 151 -3.20 -0.30 -9.16
C VAL A 151 -3.05 -0.88 -7.74
N SER A 152 -2.17 -1.87 -7.58
CA SER A 152 -1.93 -2.55 -6.31
C SER A 152 -0.45 -2.57 -5.92
N ALA A 153 -0.19 -2.91 -4.67
CA ALA A 153 1.14 -3.10 -4.13
C ALA A 153 1.20 -4.35 -3.26
N GLN A 154 2.39 -4.94 -3.14
CA GLN A 154 2.71 -6.00 -2.19
C GLN A 154 3.93 -5.57 -1.36
N ILE A 155 3.89 -5.87 -0.06
CA ILE A 155 5.02 -5.69 0.86
C ILE A 155 5.38 -7.06 1.41
N ILE A 156 6.51 -7.60 0.99
CA ILE A 156 6.90 -8.98 1.26
C ILE A 156 8.11 -8.97 2.19
N ALA A 157 7.96 -9.53 3.39
CA ALA A 157 9.09 -9.81 4.28
C ALA A 157 9.79 -11.12 3.89
N PHE A 158 11.13 -11.12 3.88
CA PHE A 158 12.00 -12.22 3.46
C PHE A 158 13.41 -12.17 4.08
#